data_AF-A0AAD2AWD2-F1
#
_entry.id   AF-A0AAD2AWD2-F1
#
_cell.length_a   1.000
_cell.length_b   1.000
_cell.length_c   1.000
_cell.angle_alpha   90.00
_cell.angle_beta   90.00
_cell.angle_gamma   90.00
#
_symmetry.space_group_name_H-M   'P 1'
#
loop_
_entity.id
_entity.type
_entity.pdbx_description
1 polymer ?
#
loop_
_entity_poly.entity_id
_entity_poly.type
_entity_poly.pdbx_seq_one_letter_code
_entity_poly.pdbx_strand_id
1 'polypeptide(L)'
;MSSYEFPFLEKGLIRPLWKTSEDTCTAIDGNEFSLSMEKSPPKLSYLELPPPKSQQDTKPFRGLSVELREWILTRPPPPPPPQPKPAPTIAPATRKPRVKPFDLQDIPDVMDRIGWPVSAKLQRRWFAGALNYANTDDGARDGINQDGKPFPPSMIDTTIIKLDWLFRFPRAKEAFEYLSRKDVLFTARSRDVLARKFKRLRPTSRCLSTWKLCDGNIHEYHKNFQFQLVSVDSDFYSKLKMFIRGVAVPNGIWMDDLYGALGAFTFDAAIDSYSYMVYSNGRARLEIYGVSIYARDVFTFHDRSDEWGTQYLGHWNKTGFIIIPAGTIAGELTKSDIPWYTVTRNAYISEKNVYYPIRNKDYRNWQLKHGQGGDFIIYSDRRSIPLAGPMVIEFNIE
;
A
#
# COMPACT_ATOMS: atom_id res chain seq x y z
N MET A 1 -33.21 20.47 -1.68
CA MET A 1 -32.79 19.16 -2.22
C MET A 1 -33.22 18.13 -1.19
N SER A 2 -34.00 17.11 -1.60
CA SER A 2 -34.30 15.97 -0.71
C SER A 2 -32.97 15.40 -0.22
N SER A 3 -32.75 15.38 1.09
CA SER A 3 -31.51 14.87 1.68
C SER A 3 -31.51 13.36 1.54
N TYR A 4 -30.86 12.85 0.49
CA TYR A 4 -30.65 11.41 0.35
C TYR A 4 -29.88 10.89 1.56
N GLU A 5 -30.49 9.93 2.25
CA GLU A 5 -29.89 9.24 3.38
C GLU A 5 -29.24 7.95 2.90
N PHE A 6 -28.04 7.69 3.39
CA PHE A 6 -27.23 6.54 3.00
C PHE A 6 -27.01 5.64 4.22
N PRO A 7 -27.24 4.32 4.11
CA PRO A 7 -26.78 3.39 5.13
C PRO A 7 -25.25 3.35 5.13
N PHE A 8 -24.66 3.08 6.30
CA PHE A 8 -23.22 2.94 6.45
C PHE A 8 -22.85 1.79 7.38
N LEU A 9 -21.62 1.33 7.25
CA LEU A 9 -21.02 0.30 8.12
C LEU A 9 -20.13 0.99 9.16
N GLU A 10 -20.22 0.54 10.41
CA GLU A 10 -19.37 1.00 11.51
C GLU A 10 -18.87 -0.16 12.38
N LYS A 11 -17.76 0.07 13.10
CA LYS A 11 -17.20 -0.90 14.03
C LYS A 11 -17.99 -0.86 15.34
N GLY A 12 -18.46 -2.01 15.80
CA GLY A 12 -19.17 -2.12 17.07
C GLY A 12 -18.31 -1.70 18.27
N LEU A 13 -18.91 -0.98 19.22
CA LEU A 13 -18.26 -0.52 20.45
C LEU A 13 -17.95 -1.65 21.45
N ILE A 14 -18.80 -2.69 21.49
CA ILE A 14 -18.74 -3.77 22.49
C ILE A 14 -18.07 -5.03 21.92
N ARG A 15 -18.34 -5.35 20.65
CA ARG A 15 -17.66 -6.39 19.89
C ARG A 15 -17.03 -5.71 18.68
N PRO A 16 -15.74 -5.92 18.39
CA PRO A 16 -15.02 -5.23 17.31
C PRO A 16 -15.40 -5.75 15.91
N LEU A 17 -16.64 -6.18 15.75
CA LEU A 17 -17.21 -6.68 14.51
C LEU A 17 -17.87 -5.51 13.80
N TRP A 18 -17.78 -5.53 12.48
CA TRP A 18 -18.41 -4.53 11.64
C TRP A 18 -19.88 -4.87 11.46
N LYS A 19 -20.73 -3.85 11.57
CA LYS A 19 -22.17 -3.98 11.38
C LYS A 19 -22.72 -2.82 10.55
N THR A 20 -23.85 -3.04 9.92
CA THR A 20 -24.69 -1.95 9.43
C THR A 20 -25.13 -1.11 10.62
N SER A 21 -24.94 0.21 10.50
CA SER A 21 -25.39 1.16 11.49
C SER A 21 -26.92 1.22 11.53
N GLU A 22 -27.47 1.51 12.72
CA GLU A 22 -28.89 1.86 12.88
C GLU A 22 -29.16 3.30 12.43
N ASP A 23 -28.12 4.11 12.35
CA ASP A 23 -28.15 5.49 11.88
C ASP A 23 -27.91 5.61 10.37
N THR A 24 -28.22 6.78 9.81
CA THR A 24 -27.95 7.11 8.41
C THR A 24 -26.95 8.26 8.27
N CYS A 25 -26.31 8.32 7.11
CA CYS A 25 -25.45 9.42 6.71
C CYS A 25 -26.18 10.32 5.70
N THR A 26 -25.96 11.62 5.81
CA THR A 26 -26.48 12.61 4.86
C THR A 26 -25.32 13.34 4.20
N ALA A 27 -25.35 13.51 2.88
CA ALA A 27 -24.36 14.30 2.16
C ALA A 27 -24.44 15.79 2.55
N ILE A 28 -23.28 16.41 2.74
CA ILE A 28 -23.14 17.85 3.01
C ILE A 28 -22.22 18.50 1.98
N ASP A 29 -22.23 19.84 1.91
CA ASP A 29 -21.45 20.59 0.92
C ASP A 29 -19.94 20.37 1.12
N GLY A 30 -19.31 19.68 0.17
CA GLY A 30 -17.88 19.38 0.20
C GLY A 30 -16.97 20.60 0.02
N ASN A 31 -17.47 21.72 -0.51
CA ASN A 31 -16.71 22.97 -0.58
C ASN A 31 -16.66 23.66 0.79
N GLU A 32 -17.74 23.56 1.57
CA GLU A 32 -17.81 24.09 2.92
C GLU A 32 -17.06 23.19 3.91
N PHE A 33 -17.14 21.87 3.72
CA PHE A 33 -16.52 20.86 4.57
C PHE A 33 -15.55 20.00 3.76
N SER A 34 -14.43 20.61 3.34
CA SER A 34 -13.38 19.93 2.57
C SER A 34 -12.33 19.27 3.46
N LEU A 35 -11.71 18.21 2.93
CA LEU A 35 -10.53 17.58 3.51
C LEU A 35 -9.36 18.58 3.51
N SER A 36 -8.67 18.71 4.64
CA SER A 36 -7.50 19.58 4.77
C SER A 36 -6.20 18.85 4.40
N MET A 37 -5.24 19.59 3.87
CA MET A 37 -3.88 19.14 3.59
C MET A 37 -2.87 20.21 4.07
N GLU A 38 -3.23 20.99 5.08
CA GLU A 38 -2.49 22.19 5.52
C GLU A 38 -1.47 21.91 6.62
N LYS A 39 -1.56 20.78 7.32
CA LYS A 39 -0.54 20.41 8.30
C LYS A 39 0.83 20.30 7.64
N SER A 40 1.85 20.85 8.29
CA SER A 40 3.23 20.74 7.83
C SER A 40 3.67 19.27 7.77
N PRO A 41 4.40 18.85 6.73
CA PRO A 41 4.92 17.50 6.63
C PRO A 41 5.76 17.12 7.85
N PRO A 42 5.71 15.85 8.29
CA PRO A 42 6.61 15.36 9.34
C PRO A 42 8.06 15.41 8.85
N LYS A 43 9.01 15.35 9.80
CA LYS A 43 10.44 15.26 9.44
C LYS A 43 10.69 14.00 8.61
N LEU A 44 11.55 14.11 7.60
CA LEU A 44 11.96 12.97 6.78
C LEU A 44 12.56 11.88 7.65
N SER A 45 12.03 10.67 7.50
CA SER A 45 12.58 9.46 8.08
C SER A 45 13.74 9.00 7.20
N TYR A 46 14.95 9.45 7.51
CA TYR A 46 16.14 8.76 7.02
C TYR A 46 16.22 7.46 7.81
N LEU A 47 15.77 6.35 7.23
CA LEU A 47 16.27 5.05 7.67
C LEU A 47 17.79 5.08 7.46
N GLU A 48 18.54 5.33 8.53
CA GLU A 48 19.98 5.07 8.56
C GLU A 48 20.16 3.56 8.38
N LEU A 49 20.39 3.14 7.14
CA LEU A 49 21.06 1.86 6.91
C LEU A 49 22.53 2.05 7.30
N PRO A 50 23.17 1.04 7.94
CA PRO A 50 24.59 1.12 8.26
C PRO A 50 25.39 1.41 6.97
N PRO A 51 26.44 2.24 7.05
CA PRO A 51 27.14 2.67 5.86
C PRO A 51 27.67 1.45 5.09
N PRO A 52 27.50 1.40 3.76
CA PRO A 52 28.18 0.40 2.96
C PRO A 52 29.69 0.54 3.17
N LYS A 53 30.39 -0.59 3.34
CA LYS A 53 31.85 -0.60 3.41
C LYS A 53 32.39 0.15 2.21
N SER A 54 33.25 1.13 2.49
CA SER A 54 33.84 2.04 1.52
C SER A 54 34.40 1.29 0.30
N GLN A 55 33.85 1.57 -0.88
CA GLN A 55 34.60 1.47 -2.12
C GLN A 55 35.06 2.87 -2.49
N GLN A 56 36.37 3.05 -2.47
CA GLN A 56 37.06 4.28 -2.84
C GLN A 56 36.85 4.59 -4.33
N ASP A 57 36.64 5.88 -4.56
CA ASP A 57 37.02 6.69 -5.72
C ASP A 57 36.56 6.27 -7.13
N THR A 58 35.58 7.02 -7.64
CA THR A 58 35.72 7.62 -8.98
C THR A 58 35.32 9.11 -8.97
N LYS A 59 36.07 9.87 -9.79
CA LYS A 59 36.23 11.33 -9.84
C LYS A 59 34.94 12.13 -10.18
N PRO A 60 34.91 13.44 -9.87
CA PRO A 60 33.70 14.26 -9.95
C PRO A 60 33.30 14.59 -11.40
N PHE A 61 32.06 14.29 -11.76
CA PHE A 61 31.42 14.87 -12.95
C PHE A 61 30.97 16.30 -12.62
N ARG A 62 31.62 17.28 -13.26
CA ARG A 62 31.15 18.67 -13.38
C ARG A 62 30.15 18.73 -14.53
N GLY A 63 28.99 19.34 -14.30
CA GLY A 63 28.03 19.67 -15.37
C GLY A 63 26.62 19.92 -14.86
N LEU A 64 26.40 21.07 -14.22
CA LEU A 64 25.06 21.65 -14.05
C LEU A 64 24.99 22.83 -15.04
N SER A 65 24.17 22.71 -16.08
CA SER A 65 23.89 23.82 -16.99
C SER A 65 23.03 24.86 -16.30
N VAL A 66 23.36 26.12 -16.57
CA VAL A 66 22.81 27.35 -15.97
C VAL A 66 21.41 27.68 -16.49
N GLU A 67 20.85 26.89 -17.41
CA GLU A 67 19.66 27.23 -18.21
C GLU A 67 18.31 26.88 -17.55
N LEU A 68 18.29 26.14 -16.44
CA LEU A 68 17.03 25.86 -15.71
C LEU A 68 16.65 26.98 -14.71
N ARG A 69 17.59 27.87 -14.36
CA ARG A 69 17.35 29.00 -13.44
C ARG A 69 16.76 30.24 -14.12
N GLU A 70 17.00 30.42 -15.41
CA GLU A 70 16.51 31.57 -16.20
C GLU A 70 15.02 31.41 -16.61
N TRP A 71 14.49 30.18 -16.65
CA TRP A 71 13.08 29.92 -17.01
C TRP A 71 12.09 30.27 -15.89
N ILE A 72 12.51 30.25 -14.62
CA ILE A 72 11.62 30.47 -13.46
C ILE A 72 11.42 31.97 -13.15
N LEU A 73 12.29 32.86 -13.63
CA LEU A 73 12.32 34.27 -13.22
C LEU A 73 11.67 35.26 -14.22
N THR A 74 11.12 34.81 -15.35
CA THR A 74 10.64 35.69 -16.44
C THR A 74 9.13 35.69 -16.65
N ARG A 75 8.33 35.80 -15.57
CA ARG A 75 6.93 36.24 -15.69
C ARG A 75 6.75 37.65 -15.13
N PRO A 76 6.11 38.59 -15.88
CA PRO A 76 5.69 39.86 -15.30
C PRO A 76 4.56 39.62 -14.28
N PRO A 77 4.47 40.44 -13.21
CA PRO A 77 3.40 40.32 -12.22
C PRO A 77 2.03 40.67 -12.83
N PRO A 78 0.93 40.05 -12.36
CA PRO A 78 -0.42 40.42 -12.79
C PRO A 78 -0.77 41.84 -12.27
N PRO A 79 -1.61 42.61 -13.01
CA PRO A 79 -2.01 43.94 -12.57
C PRO A 79 -2.88 43.89 -11.30
N PRO A 80 -2.84 44.94 -10.45
CA PRO A 80 -3.62 44.97 -9.22
C PRO A 80 -5.13 45.00 -9.51
N PRO A 81 -5.96 44.39 -8.63
CA PRO A 81 -7.40 44.39 -8.82
C PRO A 81 -8.00 45.80 -8.64
N PRO A 82 -9.04 46.17 -9.41
CA PRO A 82 -9.73 47.45 -9.24
C PRO A 82 -10.46 47.51 -7.89
N GLN A 83 -10.44 48.69 -7.26
CA GLN A 83 -11.08 48.95 -5.97
C GLN A 83 -12.60 48.66 -6.01
N PRO A 84 -13.17 48.04 -4.97
CA PRO A 84 -14.60 47.75 -4.92
C PRO A 84 -15.43 49.00 -4.66
N LYS A 85 -16.48 49.21 -5.47
CA LYS A 85 -17.60 50.12 -5.16
C LYS A 85 -18.44 49.53 -4.01
N PRO A 86 -19.01 50.34 -3.10
CA PRO A 86 -19.85 49.81 -2.02
C PRO A 86 -21.19 49.31 -2.58
N ALA A 87 -21.50 48.03 -2.30
CA ALA A 87 -22.81 47.42 -2.54
C ALA A 87 -23.55 47.25 -1.19
N PRO A 88 -24.90 47.26 -1.20
CA PRO A 88 -25.72 47.54 -0.03
C PRO A 88 -25.70 46.41 1.00
N THR A 89 -25.94 46.79 2.26
CA THR A 89 -25.96 45.96 3.47
C THR A 89 -26.82 44.71 3.29
N ILE A 90 -26.18 43.54 3.17
CA ILE A 90 -26.84 42.23 3.26
C ILE A 90 -26.98 41.90 4.75
N ALA A 91 -28.19 41.50 5.15
CA ALA A 91 -28.52 41.02 6.49
C ALA A 91 -27.50 39.97 6.99
N PRO A 92 -27.21 39.90 8.30
CA PRO A 92 -26.16 39.01 8.82
C PRO A 92 -26.50 37.56 8.48
N ALA A 93 -25.69 36.97 7.61
CA ALA A 93 -25.72 35.53 7.34
C ALA A 93 -25.59 34.79 8.66
N THR A 94 -26.55 33.92 8.94
CA THR A 94 -26.50 32.96 10.04
C THR A 94 -25.13 32.30 10.05
N ARG A 95 -24.38 32.50 11.13
CA ARG A 95 -23.01 32.03 11.29
C ARG A 95 -23.03 30.51 11.33
N LYS A 96 -22.86 29.86 10.17
CA LYS A 96 -22.86 28.41 10.04
C LYS A 96 -21.82 27.77 10.99
N PRO A 97 -22.08 26.59 11.57
CA PRO A 97 -21.17 25.97 12.52
C PRO A 97 -19.81 25.67 11.85
N ARG A 98 -18.73 26.30 12.35
CA ARG A 98 -17.37 26.00 11.88
C ARG A 98 -16.83 24.78 12.61
N VAL A 99 -16.76 23.64 11.91
CA VAL A 99 -16.09 22.43 12.39
C VAL A 99 -14.58 22.58 12.16
N LYS A 100 -13.74 22.13 13.09
CA LYS A 100 -12.28 22.11 12.82
C LYS A 100 -11.98 21.19 11.65
N PRO A 101 -11.12 21.60 10.70
CA PRO A 101 -10.76 20.75 9.58
C PRO A 101 -10.19 19.41 10.03
N PHE A 102 -10.47 18.36 9.25
CA PHE A 102 -9.81 17.08 9.32
C PHE A 102 -8.70 17.07 8.27
N ASP A 103 -7.45 16.91 8.68
CA ASP A 103 -6.30 16.86 7.79
C ASP A 103 -6.02 15.40 7.38
N LEU A 104 -5.54 15.18 6.15
CA LEU A 104 -5.14 13.84 5.71
C LEU A 104 -4.14 13.19 6.70
N GLN A 105 -3.26 13.98 7.32
CA GLN A 105 -2.31 13.52 8.33
C GLN A 105 -2.94 13.21 9.71
N ASP A 106 -4.25 13.43 9.91
CA ASP A 106 -4.96 12.95 11.11
C ASP A 106 -5.25 11.43 11.06
N ILE A 107 -5.24 10.81 9.86
CA ILE A 107 -5.58 9.40 9.67
C ILE A 107 -4.79 8.45 10.58
N PRO A 108 -3.44 8.56 10.72
CA PRO A 108 -2.69 7.65 11.58
C PRO A 108 -3.11 7.70 13.05
N ASP A 109 -3.46 8.88 13.57
CA ASP A 109 -3.92 9.04 14.95
C ASP A 109 -5.32 8.44 15.15
N VAL A 110 -6.16 8.48 14.11
CA VAL A 110 -7.45 7.79 14.08
C VAL A 110 -7.26 6.28 14.03
N MET A 111 -6.32 5.79 13.21
CA MET A 111 -5.97 4.37 13.13
C MET A 111 -5.55 3.82 14.50
N ASP A 112 -4.67 4.51 15.23
CA ASP A 112 -4.30 4.11 16.60
C ASP A 112 -5.54 4.03 17.51
N ARG A 113 -6.43 5.02 17.44
CA ARG A 113 -7.64 5.10 18.28
C ARG A 113 -8.61 3.95 18.01
N ILE A 114 -8.74 3.50 16.77
CA ILE A 114 -9.62 2.38 16.39
C ILE A 114 -8.96 1.00 16.55
N GLY A 115 -7.73 0.96 17.07
CA GLY A 115 -6.98 -0.26 17.35
C GLY A 115 -6.23 -0.81 16.14
N TRP A 116 -5.79 0.05 15.23
CA TRP A 116 -4.99 -0.27 14.03
C TRP A 116 -3.57 0.33 14.08
N PRO A 117 -2.76 -0.06 15.09
CA PRO A 117 -1.45 0.57 15.29
C PRO A 117 -0.41 0.24 14.22
N VAL A 118 -0.51 -0.89 13.53
CA VAL A 118 0.44 -1.22 12.45
C VAL A 118 0.13 -0.43 11.19
N SER A 119 -1.15 -0.29 10.83
CA SER A 119 -1.63 0.60 9.78
C SER A 119 -1.16 2.03 10.03
N ALA A 120 -1.33 2.52 11.27
CA ALA A 120 -0.89 3.86 11.67
C ALA A 120 0.62 4.05 11.49
N LYS A 121 1.44 3.06 11.85
CA LYS A 121 2.90 3.11 11.65
C LYS A 121 3.28 3.19 10.17
N LEU A 122 2.65 2.41 9.31
CA LEU A 122 2.90 2.44 7.87
C LEU A 122 2.52 3.79 7.26
N GLN A 123 1.37 4.35 7.65
CA GLN A 123 0.96 5.68 7.18
C GLN A 123 1.92 6.78 7.63
N ARG A 124 2.34 6.77 8.91
CA ARG A 124 3.34 7.72 9.41
C ARG A 124 4.65 7.60 8.65
N ARG A 125 5.08 6.37 8.37
CA ARG A 125 6.27 6.10 7.54
C ARG A 125 6.10 6.68 6.13
N TRP A 126 4.95 6.46 5.49
CA TRP A 126 4.66 7.00 4.17
C TRP A 126 4.75 8.53 4.17
N PHE A 127 4.06 9.21 5.10
CA PHE A 127 4.10 10.68 5.21
C PHE A 127 5.50 11.20 5.50
N ALA A 128 6.31 10.48 6.28
CA ALA A 128 7.71 10.83 6.58
C ALA A 128 8.70 10.39 5.49
N GLY A 129 8.25 9.72 4.43
CA GLY A 129 9.09 9.29 3.32
C GLY A 129 9.44 10.43 2.38
N ALA A 130 10.67 10.42 1.84
CA ALA A 130 11.01 11.26 0.69
C ALA A 130 10.08 10.98 -0.49
N LEU A 131 9.91 11.95 -1.39
CA LEU A 131 9.06 11.78 -2.57
C LEU A 131 9.49 10.56 -3.40
N ASN A 132 8.63 9.55 -3.42
CA ASN A 132 8.80 8.33 -4.20
C ASN A 132 7.42 7.75 -4.49
N TYR A 133 7.11 7.46 -5.75
CA TYR A 133 5.82 6.86 -6.07
C TYR A 133 5.84 6.08 -7.37
N ALA A 134 5.02 5.03 -7.43
CA ALA A 134 4.73 4.37 -8.70
C ALA A 134 3.70 5.17 -9.51
N ASN A 135 3.89 5.20 -10.82
CA ASN A 135 2.97 5.81 -11.80
C ASN A 135 2.57 4.83 -12.93
N THR A 136 2.93 3.56 -12.78
CA THR A 136 2.57 2.46 -13.69
C THR A 136 2.20 1.23 -12.86
N ASP A 137 1.37 0.35 -13.43
CA ASP A 137 0.96 -0.88 -12.74
C ASP A 137 2.14 -1.80 -12.45
N ASP A 138 3.05 -1.93 -13.42
CA ASP A 138 4.30 -2.67 -13.25
C ASP A 138 5.17 -2.01 -12.18
N GLY A 139 5.27 -0.68 -12.15
CA GLY A 139 6.00 0.02 -11.09
C GLY A 139 5.41 -0.19 -9.70
N ALA A 140 4.08 -0.21 -9.58
CA ALA A 140 3.36 -0.49 -8.36
C ALA A 140 3.41 -1.98 -7.95
N ARG A 141 3.87 -2.87 -8.82
CA ARG A 141 4.11 -4.30 -8.52
C ARG A 141 5.58 -4.56 -8.17
N ASP A 142 6.46 -4.00 -8.97
CA ASP A 142 7.89 -4.32 -8.99
C ASP A 142 8.72 -3.33 -8.15
N GLY A 143 8.11 -2.22 -7.70
CA GLY A 143 8.77 -1.17 -6.92
C GLY A 143 9.62 -0.27 -7.81
N ILE A 144 9.02 0.27 -8.86
CA ILE A 144 9.65 1.24 -9.78
C ILE A 144 8.97 2.60 -9.57
N ASN A 145 9.78 3.64 -9.42
CA ASN A 145 9.35 4.98 -9.10
C ASN A 145 8.95 5.80 -10.34
N GLN A 146 8.56 7.05 -10.11
CA GLN A 146 8.06 7.97 -11.12
C GLN A 146 9.09 8.30 -12.23
N ASP A 147 10.37 8.08 -11.95
CA ASP A 147 11.49 8.30 -12.87
C ASP A 147 11.89 7.01 -13.61
N GLY A 148 11.14 5.91 -13.45
CA GLY A 148 11.46 4.61 -14.03
C GLY A 148 12.62 3.88 -13.34
N LYS A 149 13.00 4.31 -12.12
CA LYS A 149 14.09 3.70 -11.34
C LYS A 149 13.55 2.78 -10.24
N PRO A 150 14.27 1.69 -9.88
CA PRO A 150 13.91 0.91 -8.70
C PRO A 150 13.84 1.80 -7.45
N PHE A 151 12.91 1.46 -6.55
CA PHE A 151 12.80 2.12 -5.26
C PHE A 151 14.15 2.06 -4.53
N PRO A 152 14.64 3.18 -3.98
CA PRO A 152 15.94 3.21 -3.32
C PRO A 152 15.90 2.38 -2.03
N PRO A 153 17.05 2.00 -1.45
CA PRO A 153 17.10 1.22 -0.21
C PRO A 153 16.33 1.83 0.97
N SER A 154 16.22 3.16 1.04
CA SER A 154 15.42 3.87 2.05
C SER A 154 13.91 3.60 1.93
N MET A 155 13.44 3.19 0.74
CA MET A 155 12.06 2.83 0.42
C MET A 155 11.84 1.31 0.45
N ILE A 156 12.66 0.59 1.21
CA ILE A 156 12.47 -0.83 1.53
C ILE A 156 12.34 -0.94 3.04
N ASP A 157 11.16 -1.32 3.53
CA ASP A 157 10.89 -1.58 4.93
C ASP A 157 10.99 -3.09 5.22
N THR A 158 11.76 -3.44 6.24
CA THR A 158 11.90 -4.82 6.73
C THR A 158 11.55 -4.94 8.22
N THR A 159 10.98 -3.87 8.81
CA THR A 159 10.95 -3.66 10.25
C THR A 159 9.55 -3.63 10.83
N ILE A 160 8.57 -3.08 10.10
CA ILE A 160 7.22 -2.84 10.63
C ILE A 160 6.39 -4.11 10.62
N ILE A 161 6.38 -4.84 9.50
CA ILE A 161 5.61 -6.08 9.36
C ILE A 161 6.49 -7.28 9.76
N LYS A 162 5.93 -8.13 10.62
CA LYS A 162 6.55 -9.39 11.05
C LYS A 162 5.58 -10.55 10.88
N LEU A 163 6.09 -11.73 10.56
CA LEU A 163 5.32 -12.96 10.41
C LEU A 163 4.50 -13.26 11.67
N ASP A 164 5.08 -13.07 12.86
CA ASP A 164 4.38 -13.28 14.14
C ASP A 164 3.16 -12.36 14.31
N TRP A 165 3.20 -11.15 13.77
CA TRP A 165 2.04 -10.27 13.75
C TRP A 165 1.02 -10.73 12.71
N LEU A 166 1.46 -11.11 11.50
CA LEU A 166 0.60 -11.65 10.45
C LEU A 166 -0.15 -12.91 10.92
N PHE A 167 0.50 -13.81 11.66
CA PHE A 167 -0.11 -15.05 12.15
C PHE A 167 -1.20 -14.85 13.22
N ARG A 168 -1.39 -13.63 13.71
CA ARG A 168 -2.55 -13.27 14.56
C ARG A 168 -3.85 -13.19 13.76
N PHE A 169 -3.75 -13.08 12.44
CA PHE A 169 -4.88 -13.02 11.53
C PHE A 169 -5.09 -14.39 10.86
N PRO A 170 -6.21 -15.08 11.10
CA PRO A 170 -6.45 -16.43 10.56
C PRO A 170 -6.23 -16.51 9.05
N ARG A 171 -6.72 -15.53 8.28
CA ARG A 171 -6.56 -15.50 6.81
C ARG A 171 -5.11 -15.46 6.34
N ALA A 172 -4.25 -14.72 7.04
CA ALA A 172 -2.83 -14.66 6.70
C ALA A 172 -2.12 -15.96 7.11
N LYS A 173 -2.47 -16.52 8.26
CA LYS A 173 -1.93 -17.81 8.72
C LYS A 173 -2.31 -18.94 7.77
N GLU A 174 -3.58 -19.02 7.35
CA GLU A 174 -4.09 -20.02 6.40
C GLU A 174 -3.38 -19.92 5.05
N ALA A 175 -3.19 -18.71 4.52
CA ALA A 175 -2.45 -18.51 3.27
C ALA A 175 -0.98 -18.94 3.38
N PHE A 176 -0.32 -18.62 4.49
CA PHE A 176 1.04 -19.07 4.76
C PHE A 176 1.14 -20.60 4.84
N GLU A 177 0.25 -21.24 5.58
CA GLU A 177 0.20 -22.70 5.74
C GLU A 177 -0.10 -23.38 4.40
N TYR A 178 -1.01 -22.81 3.60
CA TYR A 178 -1.33 -23.28 2.26
C TYR A 178 -0.11 -23.23 1.33
N LEU A 179 0.60 -22.11 1.28
CA LEU A 179 1.83 -21.98 0.49
C LEU A 179 2.94 -22.91 0.99
N SER A 180 2.99 -23.22 2.29
CA SER A 180 4.01 -24.10 2.87
C SER A 180 3.90 -25.56 2.42
N ARG A 181 2.80 -25.97 1.80
CA ARG A 181 2.60 -27.35 1.35
C ARG A 181 3.44 -27.65 0.11
N LYS A 182 4.07 -28.82 0.08
CA LYS A 182 5.01 -29.22 -0.98
C LYS A 182 4.38 -29.24 -2.38
N ASP A 183 3.10 -29.65 -2.48
CA ASP A 183 2.32 -29.65 -3.72
C ASP A 183 2.01 -28.24 -4.23
N VAL A 184 1.90 -27.25 -3.33
CA VAL A 184 1.68 -25.84 -3.68
C VAL A 184 3.00 -25.13 -4.02
N LEU A 185 4.06 -25.41 -3.26
CA LEU A 185 5.40 -24.89 -3.53
C LEU A 185 5.88 -25.31 -4.93
N PHE A 186 5.77 -26.60 -5.26
CA PHE A 186 6.41 -27.19 -6.44
C PHE A 186 5.42 -27.66 -7.50
N THR A 187 4.48 -26.79 -7.86
CA THR A 187 3.61 -26.96 -9.04
C THR A 187 4.41 -27.01 -10.34
N ALA A 188 3.83 -27.50 -11.44
CA ALA A 188 4.49 -27.50 -12.76
C ALA A 188 4.99 -26.10 -13.15
N ARG A 189 4.14 -25.07 -13.00
CA ARG A 189 4.50 -23.68 -13.30
C ARG A 189 5.68 -23.17 -12.47
N SER A 190 5.71 -23.48 -11.17
CA SER A 190 6.81 -23.08 -10.29
C SER A 190 8.13 -23.77 -10.66
N ARG A 191 8.08 -25.04 -11.08
CA ARG A 191 9.25 -25.77 -11.58
C ARG A 191 9.79 -25.16 -12.87
N ASP A 192 8.91 -24.70 -13.77
CA ASP A 192 9.32 -24.00 -14.99
C ASP A 192 9.98 -22.65 -14.69
N VAL A 193 9.47 -21.90 -13.70
CA VAL A 193 10.09 -20.66 -13.22
C VAL A 193 11.50 -20.94 -12.70
N LEU A 194 11.65 -21.99 -11.90
CA LEU A 194 12.94 -22.43 -11.38
C LEU A 194 13.90 -22.83 -12.50
N ALA A 195 13.48 -23.69 -13.43
CA ALA A 195 14.30 -24.09 -14.57
C ALA A 195 14.79 -22.87 -15.36
N ARG A 196 13.90 -21.92 -15.69
CA ARG A 196 14.27 -20.68 -16.40
C ARG A 196 15.27 -19.82 -15.65
N LYS A 197 15.12 -19.69 -14.32
CA LYS A 197 16.08 -18.94 -13.49
C LYS A 197 17.45 -19.63 -13.46
N PHE A 198 17.47 -20.94 -13.25
CA PHE A 198 18.71 -21.69 -13.09
C PHE A 198 19.49 -21.92 -14.39
N LYS A 199 18.82 -21.93 -15.55
CA LYS A 199 19.49 -21.86 -16.87
C LYS A 199 20.45 -20.67 -16.99
N ARG A 200 20.20 -19.58 -16.26
CA ARG A 200 21.02 -18.35 -16.28
C ARG A 200 22.08 -18.31 -15.17
N LEU A 201 22.08 -19.27 -14.26
CA LEU A 201 23.02 -19.33 -13.13
C LEU A 201 24.17 -20.28 -13.42
N ARG A 202 25.32 -20.03 -12.78
CA ARG A 202 26.48 -20.91 -12.87
C ARG A 202 26.23 -22.21 -12.08
N PRO A 203 26.50 -23.39 -12.66
CA PRO A 203 26.43 -24.66 -11.95
C PRO A 203 27.40 -24.73 -10.76
N THR A 204 26.99 -25.43 -9.71
CA THR A 204 27.77 -25.68 -8.50
C THR A 204 27.29 -26.98 -7.86
N SER A 205 28.23 -27.92 -7.63
CA SER A 205 27.97 -29.17 -6.91
C SER A 205 27.92 -28.97 -5.38
N ARG A 206 28.31 -27.79 -4.88
CA ARG A 206 28.22 -27.47 -3.45
C ARG A 206 26.80 -27.03 -3.12
N CYS A 207 26.31 -27.45 -1.95
CA CYS A 207 25.09 -26.90 -1.39
C CYS A 207 25.35 -25.44 -0.98
N LEU A 208 24.63 -24.51 -1.61
CA LEU A 208 24.73 -23.07 -1.36
C LEU A 208 23.50 -22.57 -0.61
N SER A 209 23.70 -21.62 0.30
CA SER A 209 22.62 -20.83 0.90
C SER A 209 22.42 -19.57 0.08
N THR A 210 21.23 -19.42 -0.50
CA THR A 210 20.83 -18.25 -1.30
C THR A 210 20.80 -16.97 -0.48
N TRP A 211 20.42 -17.06 0.80
CA TRP A 211 20.45 -15.92 1.72
C TRP A 211 21.87 -15.35 1.87
N LYS A 212 22.87 -16.24 1.99
CA LYS A 212 24.29 -15.84 2.04
C LYS A 212 24.79 -15.31 0.70
N LEU A 213 24.32 -15.88 -0.42
CA LEU A 213 24.67 -15.37 -1.76
C LEU A 213 24.15 -13.95 -2.02
N CYS A 214 23.07 -13.55 -1.34
CA CYS A 214 22.52 -12.19 -1.40
C CYS A 214 23.01 -11.28 -0.27
N ASP A 215 24.05 -11.66 0.48
CA ASP A 215 24.56 -10.89 1.64
C ASP A 215 23.48 -10.50 2.66
N GLY A 216 22.44 -11.32 2.79
CA GLY A 216 21.29 -11.04 3.65
C GLY A 216 20.39 -9.90 3.17
N ASN A 217 20.49 -9.48 1.91
CA ASN A 217 19.59 -8.51 1.30
C ASN A 217 18.31 -9.20 0.80
N ILE A 218 17.19 -8.96 1.48
CA ILE A 218 15.89 -9.57 1.14
C ILE A 218 15.36 -9.16 -0.23
N HIS A 219 15.67 -7.94 -0.69
CA HIS A 219 15.22 -7.45 -1.99
C HIS A 219 15.91 -8.18 -3.14
N GLU A 220 17.23 -8.32 -3.06
CA GLU A 220 18.00 -9.14 -4.01
C GLU A 220 17.63 -10.62 -3.92
N TYR A 221 17.40 -11.10 -2.70
CA TYR A 221 16.96 -12.47 -2.46
C TYR A 221 15.62 -12.77 -3.15
N HIS A 222 14.63 -11.87 -3.00
CA HIS A 222 13.34 -11.97 -3.67
C HIS A 222 13.50 -11.96 -5.18
N LYS A 223 14.17 -10.94 -5.73
CA LYS A 223 14.38 -10.79 -7.18
C LYS A 223 15.01 -12.04 -7.82
N ASN A 224 16.03 -12.60 -7.18
CA ASN A 224 16.81 -13.67 -7.76
C ASN A 224 16.20 -15.06 -7.50
N PHE A 225 15.66 -15.32 -6.31
CA PHE A 225 15.32 -16.68 -5.86
C PHE A 225 13.85 -16.93 -5.55
N GLN A 226 12.97 -15.92 -5.60
CA GLN A 226 11.51 -16.13 -5.53
C GLN A 226 11.05 -16.96 -6.74
N PHE A 227 10.12 -17.88 -6.51
CA PHE A 227 9.62 -18.77 -7.55
C PHE A 227 8.14 -19.14 -7.46
N GLN A 228 7.50 -18.86 -6.32
CA GLN A 228 6.08 -19.11 -6.11
C GLN A 228 5.51 -18.09 -5.13
N LEU A 229 4.24 -17.74 -5.30
CA LEU A 229 3.53 -16.85 -4.37
C LEU A 229 2.08 -17.28 -4.20
N VAL A 230 1.48 -16.80 -3.11
CA VAL A 230 0.02 -16.77 -2.95
C VAL A 230 -0.39 -15.38 -2.49
N SER A 231 -1.51 -14.91 -3.01
CA SER A 231 -2.07 -13.63 -2.64
C SER A 231 -3.06 -13.78 -1.49
N VAL A 232 -3.11 -12.77 -0.62
CA VAL A 232 -4.09 -12.62 0.45
C VAL A 232 -4.96 -11.41 0.12
N ASP A 233 -6.27 -11.54 0.29
CA ASP A 233 -7.26 -10.47 0.11
C ASP A 233 -7.26 -9.81 -1.30
N SER A 234 -6.76 -10.50 -2.33
CA SER A 234 -6.59 -9.95 -3.69
C SER A 234 -7.80 -10.07 -4.62
N ASP A 235 -8.80 -10.88 -4.29
CA ASP A 235 -9.93 -11.15 -5.19
C ASP A 235 -11.06 -10.13 -5.00
N PHE A 236 -11.43 -9.42 -6.09
CA PHE A 236 -12.56 -8.50 -6.15
C PHE A 236 -13.88 -9.18 -5.79
N TYR A 237 -14.10 -10.43 -6.22
CA TYR A 237 -15.34 -11.14 -5.88
C TYR A 237 -15.38 -11.53 -4.40
N SER A 238 -14.22 -11.78 -3.79
CA SER A 238 -14.08 -11.94 -2.34
C SER A 238 -14.30 -10.61 -1.61
N LYS A 239 -13.73 -9.49 -2.08
CA LYS A 239 -14.01 -8.14 -1.54
C LYS A 239 -15.51 -7.79 -1.65
N LEU A 240 -16.12 -7.95 -2.81
CA LEU A 240 -17.54 -7.68 -3.07
C LEU A 240 -18.46 -8.65 -2.32
N LYS A 241 -18.16 -9.96 -2.28
CA LYS A 241 -18.86 -10.91 -1.41
C LYS A 241 -18.66 -10.58 0.06
N MET A 242 -17.54 -10.02 0.46
CA MET A 242 -17.29 -9.54 1.83
C MET A 242 -18.08 -8.27 2.14
N PHE A 243 -18.23 -7.33 1.20
CA PHE A 243 -19.12 -6.18 1.31
C PHE A 243 -20.60 -6.62 1.41
N ILE A 244 -21.03 -7.58 0.60
CA ILE A 244 -22.39 -8.16 0.64
C ILE A 244 -22.59 -9.02 1.91
N ARG A 245 -21.59 -9.78 2.35
CA ARG A 245 -21.64 -10.59 3.59
C ARG A 245 -21.57 -9.73 4.86
N GLY A 246 -20.93 -8.57 4.87
CA GLY A 246 -20.99 -7.63 6.01
C GLY A 246 -22.41 -7.10 6.26
N VAL A 247 -23.23 -7.05 5.20
CA VAL A 247 -24.66 -6.75 5.28
C VAL A 247 -25.49 -7.99 5.66
N ALA A 248 -25.03 -9.21 5.31
CA ALA A 248 -25.78 -10.46 5.48
C ALA A 248 -25.35 -11.37 6.66
N VAL A 249 -24.19 -11.14 7.28
CA VAL A 249 -23.62 -11.97 8.35
C VAL A 249 -23.22 -11.06 9.52
N PRO A 250 -23.96 -11.08 10.65
CA PRO A 250 -23.79 -10.13 11.76
C PRO A 250 -22.42 -10.11 12.49
N ASN A 251 -21.40 -10.84 12.03
CA ASN A 251 -20.17 -11.12 12.79
C ASN A 251 -18.88 -11.25 11.95
N GLY A 252 -18.80 -10.67 10.74
CA GLY A 252 -17.59 -10.75 9.91
C GLY A 252 -16.50 -9.76 10.32
N ILE A 253 -15.27 -10.22 10.57
CA ILE A 253 -14.09 -9.34 10.65
C ILE A 253 -13.83 -8.81 9.24
N TRP A 254 -14.25 -7.57 8.99
CA TRP A 254 -14.26 -6.99 7.64
C TRP A 254 -13.16 -5.95 7.42
N MET A 255 -12.80 -5.19 8.46
CA MET A 255 -11.63 -4.30 8.43
C MET A 255 -10.93 -4.29 9.79
N ASP A 256 -9.71 -4.80 9.78
CA ASP A 256 -8.81 -4.86 10.92
C ASP A 256 -7.48 -4.18 10.56
N ASP A 257 -6.56 -4.20 11.52
CA ASP A 257 -5.24 -3.60 11.33
C ASP A 257 -4.46 -4.23 10.17
N LEU A 258 -4.74 -5.48 9.79
CA LEU A 258 -4.11 -6.11 8.64
C LEU A 258 -4.64 -5.53 7.31
N TYR A 259 -5.96 -5.30 7.22
CA TYR A 259 -6.53 -4.65 6.05
C TYR A 259 -6.01 -3.22 5.89
N GLY A 260 -6.00 -2.43 6.96
CA GLY A 260 -5.50 -1.06 6.91
C GLY A 260 -4.00 -0.96 6.63
N ALA A 261 -3.23 -1.99 6.98
CA ALA A 261 -1.78 -2.01 6.79
C ALA A 261 -1.37 -2.44 5.39
N LEU A 262 -2.01 -3.48 4.83
CA LEU A 262 -1.52 -4.12 3.60
C LEU A 262 -2.56 -4.19 2.49
N GLY A 263 -3.85 -3.98 2.78
CA GLY A 263 -4.93 -4.17 1.80
C GLY A 263 -4.94 -5.60 1.24
N ALA A 264 -4.24 -5.80 0.12
CA ALA A 264 -3.90 -7.11 -0.43
C ALA A 264 -2.37 -7.25 -0.54
N PHE A 265 -1.83 -8.40 -0.12
CA PHE A 265 -0.39 -8.65 -0.14
C PHE A 265 -0.08 -10.09 -0.57
N THR A 266 1.20 -10.43 -0.74
CA THR A 266 1.62 -11.78 -1.09
C THR A 266 2.44 -12.43 0.01
N PHE A 267 2.27 -13.74 0.17
CA PHE A 267 3.34 -14.58 0.69
C PHE A 267 4.14 -15.12 -0.49
N ASP A 268 5.45 -14.94 -0.42
CA ASP A 268 6.41 -15.33 -1.44
C ASP A 268 7.31 -16.45 -0.92
N ALA A 269 7.50 -17.47 -1.75
CA ALA A 269 8.43 -18.56 -1.53
C ALA A 269 9.69 -18.36 -2.39
N ALA A 270 10.84 -18.42 -1.74
CA ALA A 270 12.15 -18.37 -2.37
C ALA A 270 13.01 -19.57 -1.94
N ILE A 271 13.91 -20.03 -2.82
CA ILE A 271 14.84 -21.12 -2.46
C ILE A 271 15.71 -20.67 -1.31
N ASP A 272 15.86 -21.47 -0.25
CA ASP A 272 16.76 -21.20 0.88
C ASP A 272 18.15 -21.82 0.65
N SER A 273 18.17 -23.05 0.13
CA SER A 273 19.40 -23.78 -0.17
C SER A 273 19.24 -24.72 -1.35
N TYR A 274 20.29 -24.82 -2.18
CA TYR A 274 20.29 -25.66 -3.37
C TYR A 274 21.68 -26.20 -3.76
N SER A 275 21.71 -27.26 -4.57
CA SER A 275 22.83 -27.63 -5.44
C SER A 275 22.35 -27.72 -6.88
N TYR A 276 23.21 -27.38 -7.84
CA TYR A 276 22.82 -27.28 -9.25
C TYR A 276 23.92 -27.81 -10.15
N MET A 277 23.66 -28.90 -10.85
CA MET A 277 24.63 -29.56 -11.72
C MET A 277 24.14 -29.56 -13.16
N VAL A 278 25.07 -29.45 -14.10
CA VAL A 278 24.83 -29.63 -15.53
C VAL A 278 25.73 -30.76 -16.00
N TYR A 279 25.13 -31.74 -16.66
CA TYR A 279 25.80 -32.92 -17.20
C TYR A 279 26.25 -32.65 -18.63
N SER A 280 27.23 -33.43 -19.10
CA SER A 280 27.79 -33.31 -20.45
C SER A 280 26.77 -33.50 -21.57
N ASN A 281 25.67 -34.18 -21.31
CA ASN A 281 24.57 -34.39 -22.27
C ASN A 281 23.54 -33.23 -22.30
N GLY A 282 23.85 -32.08 -21.70
CA GLY A 282 22.97 -30.91 -21.69
C GLY A 282 21.82 -30.99 -20.69
N ARG A 283 21.68 -32.09 -19.93
CA ARG A 283 20.72 -32.18 -18.82
C ARG A 283 21.23 -31.44 -17.60
N ALA A 284 20.32 -30.77 -16.90
CA ALA A 284 20.57 -30.09 -15.66
C ALA A 284 19.76 -30.72 -14.54
N ARG A 285 20.33 -30.74 -13.34
CA ARG A 285 19.68 -31.21 -12.11
C ARG A 285 19.82 -30.16 -11.03
N LEU A 286 18.68 -29.63 -10.60
CA LEU A 286 18.53 -28.73 -9.47
C LEU A 286 17.99 -29.53 -8.29
N GLU A 287 18.72 -29.52 -7.17
CA GLU A 287 18.28 -30.10 -5.91
C GLU A 287 18.08 -28.98 -4.90
N ILE A 288 16.87 -28.87 -4.37
CA ILE A 288 16.48 -27.84 -3.40
C ILE A 288 16.36 -28.51 -2.03
N TYR A 289 17.05 -27.99 -1.02
CA TYR A 289 17.08 -28.57 0.32
C TYR A 289 16.17 -27.80 1.31
N GLY A 290 15.87 -26.55 1.01
CA GLY A 290 14.98 -25.73 1.83
C GLY A 290 14.36 -24.59 1.03
N VAL A 291 13.25 -24.07 1.54
CA VAL A 291 12.54 -22.91 1.03
C VAL A 291 12.36 -21.91 2.16
N SER A 292 12.44 -20.61 1.89
CA SER A 292 12.01 -19.57 2.82
C SER A 292 10.72 -18.95 2.34
N ILE A 293 9.78 -18.71 3.26
CA ILE A 293 8.55 -17.95 3.00
C ILE A 293 8.58 -16.65 3.79
N TYR A 294 8.14 -15.56 3.15
CA TYR A 294 8.01 -14.21 3.75
C TYR A 294 6.83 -13.50 3.09
N ALA A 295 6.31 -12.47 3.75
CA ALA A 295 5.31 -11.58 3.16
C ALA A 295 6.00 -10.44 2.40
N ARG A 296 5.39 -10.01 1.30
CA ARG A 296 5.78 -8.84 0.52
C ARG A 296 4.55 -8.01 0.17
N ASP A 297 4.72 -6.71 0.20
CA ASP A 297 3.75 -5.75 -0.33
C ASP A 297 4.47 -4.52 -0.92
N VAL A 298 3.79 -3.79 -1.81
CA VAL A 298 4.22 -2.46 -2.25
C VAL A 298 3.17 -1.47 -1.74
N PHE A 299 3.51 -0.75 -0.67
CA PHE A 299 2.62 0.22 -0.06
C PHE A 299 2.56 1.48 -0.94
N THR A 300 1.50 1.58 -1.73
CA THR A 300 1.34 2.59 -2.78
C THR A 300 -0.11 3.04 -2.90
N PHE A 301 -0.29 4.31 -3.29
CA PHE A 301 -1.60 4.89 -3.64
C PHE A 301 -1.72 5.05 -5.17
N HIS A 302 -1.19 4.07 -5.92
CA HIS A 302 -1.30 4.01 -7.38
C HIS A 302 -2.62 3.35 -7.75
N ASP A 303 -3.45 4.05 -8.52
CA ASP A 303 -4.69 3.52 -9.07
C ASP A 303 -4.36 2.63 -10.28
N ARG A 304 -4.90 1.41 -10.30
CA ARG A 304 -4.56 0.43 -11.33
C ARG A 304 -5.23 0.79 -12.66
N SER A 305 -4.60 0.45 -13.79
CA SER A 305 -5.11 0.85 -15.10
C SER A 305 -6.44 0.19 -15.49
N ASP A 306 -6.79 -0.94 -14.86
CA ASP A 306 -8.06 -1.63 -15.00
C ASP A 306 -9.15 -1.10 -14.05
N GLU A 307 -8.82 -0.15 -13.17
CA GLU A 307 -9.77 0.53 -12.31
C GLU A 307 -10.43 1.72 -13.02
N TRP A 308 -11.73 1.90 -12.79
CA TRP A 308 -12.52 2.94 -13.45
C TRP A 308 -12.38 4.32 -12.80
N GLY A 309 -11.64 4.43 -11.70
CA GLY A 309 -11.45 5.66 -10.93
C GLY A 309 -10.43 5.46 -9.81
N THR A 310 -10.32 6.45 -8.92
CA THR A 310 -9.36 6.36 -7.82
C THR A 310 -9.93 5.61 -6.62
N GLN A 311 -9.16 4.64 -6.10
CA GLN A 311 -9.62 3.69 -5.08
C GLN A 311 -10.14 4.42 -3.84
N TYR A 312 -11.29 3.97 -3.35
CA TYR A 312 -11.90 4.49 -2.13
C TYR A 312 -11.30 3.82 -0.90
N LEU A 313 -10.86 4.64 0.06
CA LEU A 313 -10.19 4.24 1.29
C LEU A 313 -11.04 4.49 2.54
N GLY A 314 -12.30 4.87 2.35
CA GLY A 314 -13.28 5.06 3.42
C GLY A 314 -13.63 6.51 3.74
N HIS A 315 -14.55 6.67 4.69
CA HIS A 315 -14.95 7.96 5.24
C HIS A 315 -14.37 8.10 6.65
N TRP A 316 -13.58 9.13 6.87
CA TRP A 316 -12.77 9.29 8.07
C TRP A 316 -13.13 10.58 8.80
N ASN A 317 -13.00 10.57 10.13
CA ASN A 317 -13.04 11.78 10.94
C ASN A 317 -12.14 11.64 12.15
N LYS A 318 -12.14 12.65 13.03
CA LYS A 318 -11.28 12.66 14.22
C LYS A 318 -11.58 11.57 15.25
N THR A 319 -12.73 10.91 15.16
CA THR A 319 -13.13 9.87 16.11
C THR A 319 -13.03 8.47 15.54
N GLY A 320 -13.17 8.30 14.23
CA GLY A 320 -13.22 6.98 13.65
C GLY A 320 -13.41 6.98 12.15
N PHE A 321 -13.95 5.87 11.69
CA PHE A 321 -13.91 5.44 10.32
C PHE A 321 -15.19 4.67 10.00
N ILE A 322 -15.82 5.02 8.89
CA ILE A 322 -17.06 4.39 8.40
C ILE A 322 -16.93 4.11 6.90
N ILE A 323 -17.80 3.23 6.40
CA ILE A 323 -17.94 3.00 4.96
C ILE A 323 -19.36 3.19 4.53
N ILE A 324 -19.51 3.84 3.38
CA ILE A 324 -20.78 3.94 2.67
C ILE A 324 -20.75 2.87 1.58
N PRO A 325 -21.57 1.80 1.66
CA PRO A 325 -21.56 0.72 0.66
C PRO A 325 -21.87 1.21 -0.75
N ALA A 326 -22.81 2.15 -0.88
CA ALA A 326 -23.13 2.78 -2.17
C ALA A 326 -21.91 3.50 -2.77
N GLY A 327 -21.11 4.16 -1.93
CA GLY A 327 -19.85 4.76 -2.34
C GLY A 327 -18.87 3.70 -2.84
N THR A 328 -18.65 2.64 -2.07
CA THR A 328 -17.74 1.53 -2.44
C THR A 328 -18.07 0.95 -3.82
N ILE A 329 -19.34 0.60 -4.05
CA ILE A 329 -19.81 0.01 -5.32
C ILE A 329 -19.66 1.02 -6.46
N ALA A 330 -19.99 2.30 -6.24
CA ALA A 330 -19.92 3.31 -7.29
C ALA A 330 -18.48 3.73 -7.63
N GLY A 331 -17.51 3.61 -6.71
CA GLY A 331 -16.09 3.88 -6.99
C GLY A 331 -15.34 2.81 -7.71
N GLU A 332 -15.84 1.58 -7.61
CA GLU A 332 -15.30 0.46 -8.36
C GLU A 332 -15.98 0.32 -9.73
N LEU A 333 -17.23 0.80 -9.89
CA LEU A 333 -18.03 0.60 -11.10
C LEU A 333 -18.27 1.85 -11.97
N THR A 334 -17.94 3.06 -11.49
CA THR A 334 -18.23 4.29 -12.24
C THR A 334 -17.11 5.31 -12.18
N LYS A 335 -16.93 6.08 -13.26
CA LYS A 335 -16.10 7.30 -13.31
C LYS A 335 -16.74 8.49 -12.58
N SER A 336 -17.91 8.30 -11.99
CA SER A 336 -18.72 9.38 -11.45
C SER A 336 -18.20 9.82 -10.08
N ASP A 337 -17.95 11.12 -9.92
CA ASP A 337 -17.57 11.68 -8.63
C ASP A 337 -18.78 11.87 -7.67
N ILE A 338 -19.99 11.51 -8.13
CA ILE A 338 -21.28 11.75 -7.48
C ILE A 338 -21.53 10.95 -6.16
N PRO A 339 -20.79 9.90 -5.76
CA PRO A 339 -20.92 9.31 -4.42
C PRO A 339 -19.98 9.88 -3.34
N TRP A 340 -19.07 10.81 -3.66
CA TRP A 340 -17.92 11.16 -2.79
C TRP A 340 -18.08 12.49 -2.07
N TYR A 341 -19.22 12.68 -1.43
CA TYR A 341 -19.43 13.86 -0.61
C TYR A 341 -18.97 13.62 0.81
N THR A 342 -18.45 14.67 1.44
CA THR A 342 -18.41 14.72 2.89
C THR A 342 -19.81 14.41 3.42
N VAL A 343 -19.90 13.53 4.40
CA VAL A 343 -21.17 13.13 4.99
C VAL A 343 -21.23 13.51 6.45
N THR A 344 -22.43 13.59 6.99
CA THR A 344 -22.65 13.70 8.43
C THR A 344 -23.56 12.59 8.94
N ARG A 345 -23.28 12.08 10.14
CA ARG A 345 -24.16 11.15 10.86
C ARG A 345 -25.42 11.89 11.33
N ASN A 346 -26.60 11.37 11.01
CA ASN A 346 -27.91 11.90 11.43
C ASN A 346 -28.09 13.41 11.18
N ALA A 347 -27.60 13.92 10.05
CA ALA A 347 -27.65 15.34 9.70
C ALA A 347 -26.99 16.32 10.72
N TYR A 348 -26.22 15.82 11.70
CA TYR A 348 -25.75 16.64 12.82
C TYR A 348 -24.29 17.09 12.67
N ILE A 349 -24.07 18.36 12.32
CA ILE A 349 -22.74 18.92 12.02
C ILE A 349 -21.91 19.08 13.30
N SER A 350 -20.91 18.20 13.50
CA SER A 350 -19.90 18.30 14.55
C SER A 350 -18.59 17.59 14.14
N GLU A 351 -17.48 17.86 14.83
CA GLU A 351 -16.19 17.17 14.59
C GLU A 351 -16.29 15.62 14.68
N LYS A 352 -17.28 15.10 15.42
CA LYS A 352 -17.48 13.66 15.63
C LYS A 352 -18.40 13.01 14.60
N ASN A 353 -19.13 13.82 13.81
CA ASN A 353 -20.17 13.32 12.92
C ASN A 353 -19.90 13.62 11.45
N VAL A 354 -19.10 14.65 11.16
CA VAL A 354 -18.66 14.94 9.80
C VAL A 354 -17.56 13.96 9.42
N TYR A 355 -17.77 13.16 8.38
CA TYR A 355 -16.81 12.23 7.82
C TYR A 355 -16.43 12.61 6.40
N TYR A 356 -15.13 12.54 6.12
CA TYR A 356 -14.51 12.96 4.87
C TYR A 356 -14.14 11.73 4.04
N PRO A 357 -14.56 11.64 2.76
CA PRO A 357 -14.13 10.57 1.88
C PRO A 357 -12.63 10.69 1.61
N ILE A 358 -11.90 9.59 1.76
CA ILE A 358 -10.48 9.49 1.46
C ILE A 358 -10.27 8.52 0.31
N ARG A 359 -9.39 8.87 -0.62
CA ARG A 359 -9.07 8.11 -1.84
C ARG A 359 -7.56 8.14 -2.11
N ASN A 360 -7.09 7.27 -3.00
CA ASN A 360 -5.69 7.29 -3.45
C ASN A 360 -5.27 8.66 -4.01
N LYS A 361 -6.16 9.34 -4.76
CA LYS A 361 -5.89 10.71 -5.28
C LYS A 361 -5.56 11.72 -4.18
N ASP A 362 -6.10 11.57 -2.97
CA ASP A 362 -5.86 12.53 -1.89
C ASP A 362 -4.42 12.43 -1.38
N TYR A 363 -3.86 11.22 -1.33
CA TYR A 363 -2.44 10.99 -1.06
C TYR A 363 -1.55 11.53 -2.18
N ARG A 364 -1.94 11.36 -3.44
CA ARG A 364 -1.20 11.95 -4.58
C ARG A 364 -1.23 13.47 -4.56
N ASN A 365 -2.38 14.07 -4.26
CA ASN A 365 -2.50 15.52 -4.09
C ASN A 365 -1.65 16.03 -2.92
N TRP A 366 -1.60 15.28 -1.82
CA TRP A 366 -0.71 15.60 -0.70
C TRP A 366 0.78 15.55 -1.11
N GLN A 367 1.19 14.52 -1.87
CA GLN A 367 2.55 14.44 -2.43
C GLN A 367 2.89 15.62 -3.33
N LEU A 368 1.98 15.98 -4.23
CA LEU A 368 2.15 17.11 -5.15
C LEU A 368 2.28 18.43 -4.40
N LYS A 369 1.50 18.63 -3.33
CA LYS A 369 1.53 19.84 -2.52
C LYS A 369 2.81 19.99 -1.71
N HIS A 370 3.28 18.90 -1.11
CA HIS A 370 4.33 18.94 -0.09
C HIS A 370 5.71 18.49 -0.59
N GLY A 371 5.80 17.87 -1.77
CA GLY A 371 7.06 17.31 -2.28
C GLY A 371 7.61 16.18 -1.39
N GLN A 372 6.74 15.53 -0.62
CA GLN A 372 7.05 14.48 0.36
C GLN A 372 5.96 13.42 0.31
N GLY A 373 6.18 12.26 0.92
CA GLY A 373 5.27 11.12 0.85
C GLY A 373 5.89 10.08 -0.07
N GLY A 374 6.23 8.92 0.47
CA GLY A 374 7.01 7.92 -0.26
C GLY A 374 6.34 6.57 -0.23
N ASP A 375 5.94 6.06 -1.39
CA ASP A 375 5.61 4.66 -1.59
C ASP A 375 6.86 3.81 -1.25
N PHE A 376 6.67 2.62 -0.68
CA PHE A 376 7.78 1.75 -0.30
C PHE A 376 7.42 0.27 -0.42
N ILE A 377 8.43 -0.57 -0.56
CA ILE A 377 8.27 -2.02 -0.51
C ILE A 377 8.34 -2.47 0.93
N ILE A 378 7.45 -3.37 1.32
CA ILE A 378 7.44 -4.03 2.63
C ILE A 378 7.91 -5.46 2.43
N TYR A 379 8.81 -5.92 3.29
CA TYR A 379 9.09 -7.33 3.52
C TYR A 379 8.91 -7.66 5.00
N SER A 380 8.30 -8.81 5.30
CA SER A 380 8.40 -9.38 6.63
C SER A 380 9.78 -10.00 6.87
N ASP A 381 10.04 -10.43 8.11
CA ASP A 381 11.02 -11.48 8.36
C ASP A 381 10.65 -12.77 7.59
N ARG A 382 11.64 -13.67 7.41
CA ARG A 382 11.48 -14.90 6.64
C ARG A 382 11.47 -16.12 7.55
N ARG A 383 10.70 -17.14 7.17
CA ARG A 383 10.67 -18.44 7.83
C ARG A 383 11.25 -19.51 6.90
N SER A 384 12.40 -20.07 7.27
CA SER A 384 12.98 -21.22 6.57
C SER A 384 12.17 -22.49 6.87
N ILE A 385 11.92 -23.26 5.83
CA ILE A 385 11.22 -24.55 5.83
C ILE A 385 12.19 -25.56 5.20
N PRO A 386 12.88 -26.37 6.01
CA PRO A 386 13.71 -27.46 5.48
C PRO A 386 12.83 -28.52 4.84
N LEU A 387 13.29 -29.12 3.75
CA LEU A 387 12.62 -30.25 3.12
C LEU A 387 13.15 -31.55 3.71
N ALA A 388 12.28 -32.54 3.93
CA ALA A 388 12.67 -33.86 4.46
C ALA A 388 13.67 -34.61 3.55
N GLY A 389 13.69 -34.26 2.27
CA GLY A 389 14.68 -34.68 1.29
C GLY A 389 14.70 -33.68 0.13
N PRO A 390 15.73 -33.69 -0.72
CA PRO A 390 15.86 -32.69 -1.77
C PRO A 390 14.68 -32.77 -2.75
N MET A 391 14.11 -31.63 -3.09
CA MET A 391 13.23 -31.53 -4.26
C MET A 391 14.12 -31.49 -5.50
N VAL A 392 14.02 -32.53 -6.32
CA VAL A 392 14.79 -32.67 -7.56
C VAL A 392 13.97 -32.15 -8.74
N ILE A 393 14.55 -31.24 -9.49
CA ILE A 393 14.00 -30.72 -10.74
C ILE A 393 15.04 -30.96 -11.83
N GLU A 394 14.67 -31.71 -12.85
CA GLU A 394 15.51 -31.99 -14.01
C GLU A 394 14.96 -31.25 -15.24
N PHE A 395 15.85 -30.65 -16.01
CA PHE A 395 15.50 -29.90 -17.23
C PHE A 395 16.68 -29.85 -18.20
N ASN A 396 16.43 -29.59 -19.48
CA ASN A 396 17.50 -29.40 -20.47
C ASN A 396 17.96 -27.93 -20.46
N ILE A 397 19.25 -27.69 -20.65
CA ILE A 397 19.80 -26.33 -20.71
C ILE A 397 19.39 -25.60 -21.99
N GLU A 398 19.37 -26.33 -23.11
CA GLU A 398 18.96 -25.85 -24.43
C GLU A 398 17.53 -25.29 -24.45
#